data_AF-F0SKV4-F1
#
_entry.id   AF-F0SKV4-F1
#
_cell.length_a   1.000
_cell.length_b   1.000
_cell.length_c   1.000
_cell.angle_alpha   90.00
_cell.angle_beta   90.00
_cell.angle_gamma   90.00
#
_symmetry.space_group_name_H-M   'P 1'
#
loop_
_entity.id
_entity.type
_entity.pdbx_description
1 polymer ?
#
loop_
_entity_poly.entity_id
_entity_poly.type
_entity_poly.pdbx_seq_one_letter_code
_entity_poly.pdbx_strand_id
1 'polypeptide(L)'
;MMRFAFAAVVLGACLVLPGCGGGSVSNHDLPAGTNAPSPRENVRTWLEGVAQSGELDSGITLMHEEAEKLKAEGVATADEIAAGLKELESAKGSSAIKSKARSLLSKLPAE
;
A
#
# COMPACT_ATOMS: atom_id res chain seq x y z
N MET A 1 -43.15 37.08 19.96
CA MET A 1 -44.29 36.59 19.15
C MET A 1 -43.89 36.77 17.68
N MET A 2 -43.46 35.71 16.99
CA MET A 2 -44.28 34.89 16.06
C MET A 2 -44.44 35.62 14.70
N ARG A 3 -43.55 35.39 13.73
CA ARG A 3 -43.57 34.36 12.64
C ARG A 3 -44.28 34.86 11.36
N PHE A 4 -43.88 34.24 10.24
CA PHE A 4 -44.40 34.28 8.86
C PHE A 4 -43.75 35.31 7.93
N ALA A 5 -43.42 35.03 6.67
CA ALA A 5 -43.17 33.81 5.88
C ALA A 5 -42.86 34.30 4.45
N PHE A 6 -41.77 33.86 3.83
CA PHE A 6 -41.56 33.82 2.36
C PHE A 6 -40.27 32.99 2.19
N ALA A 7 -40.28 31.66 2.01
CA ALA A 7 -40.83 30.87 0.90
C ALA A 7 -40.32 31.34 -0.47
N ALA A 8 -39.23 30.70 -0.95
CA ALA A 8 -38.93 30.32 -2.35
C ALA A 8 -37.40 30.19 -2.53
N VAL A 9 -36.83 28.98 -2.44
CA VAL A 9 -36.49 28.12 -3.59
C VAL A 9 -35.31 28.65 -4.41
N VAL A 10 -34.10 28.15 -4.09
CA VAL A 10 -32.99 27.84 -5.01
C VAL A 10 -32.17 26.75 -4.27
N LEU A 11 -32.54 25.48 -4.31
CA LEU A 11 -32.34 24.50 -5.38
C LEU A 11 -30.93 24.55 -6.00
N GLY A 12 -30.06 23.65 -5.55
CA GLY A 12 -28.98 23.11 -6.36
C GLY A 12 -27.59 23.13 -5.73
N ALA A 13 -27.05 21.93 -5.50
CA ALA A 13 -25.63 21.59 -5.28
C ALA A 13 -25.11 21.45 -3.82
N CYS A 14 -25.80 20.66 -2.99
CA CYS A 14 -25.12 19.82 -2.00
C CYS A 14 -25.17 18.37 -2.49
N LEU A 15 -24.26 18.03 -3.41
CA LEU A 15 -24.02 16.65 -3.80
C LEU A 15 -23.05 16.02 -2.79
N VAL A 16 -23.56 14.96 -2.16
CA VAL A 16 -22.88 13.80 -1.55
C VAL A 16 -22.06 13.98 -0.27
N LEU A 17 -22.80 14.05 0.83
CA LEU A 17 -22.66 13.01 1.87
C LEU A 17 -23.99 12.23 1.89
N PRO A 18 -23.95 10.90 1.72
CA PRO A 18 -24.49 10.10 2.81
C PRO A 18 -23.54 8.96 3.17
N GLY A 19 -23.20 8.92 4.45
CA GLY A 19 -22.93 7.63 5.07
C GLY A 19 -24.20 6.78 5.07
N CYS A 20 -23.97 5.46 5.00
CA CYS A 20 -24.84 4.37 5.45
C CYS A 20 -26.20 4.19 4.75
N GLY A 21 -26.32 3.11 3.96
CA GLY A 21 -27.58 2.56 3.45
C GLY A 21 -27.32 1.31 2.61
N GLY A 22 -27.69 0.13 3.13
CA GLY A 22 -27.31 -1.18 2.63
C GLY A 22 -27.90 -1.62 1.28
N GLY A 23 -27.27 -2.63 0.69
CA GLY A 23 -27.71 -3.29 -0.54
C GLY A 23 -26.66 -4.23 -1.14
N SER A 24 -26.49 -5.39 -0.50
CA SER A 24 -25.96 -6.67 -1.00
C SER A 24 -25.01 -6.67 -2.20
N VAL A 25 -23.71 -6.80 -1.94
CA VAL A 25 -22.79 -7.50 -2.85
C VAL A 25 -22.45 -8.83 -2.18
N SER A 26 -23.01 -9.88 -2.77
CA SER A 26 -22.59 -11.28 -2.76
C SER A 26 -22.03 -11.88 -1.47
N ASN A 27 -22.75 -12.88 -0.98
CA ASN A 27 -22.17 -14.05 -0.33
C ASN A 27 -20.79 -14.38 -0.90
N HIS A 28 -19.74 -14.04 -0.17
CA HIS A 28 -18.68 -15.00 0.06
C HIS A 28 -18.54 -15.03 1.57
N ASP A 29 -18.92 -16.17 2.14
CA ASP A 29 -18.31 -16.68 3.36
C ASP A 29 -16.81 -16.60 3.09
N LEU A 30 -16.18 -15.48 3.45
CA LEU A 30 -14.74 -15.40 3.46
C LEU A 30 -14.39 -16.27 4.65
N PRO A 31 -13.81 -17.46 4.46
CA PRO A 31 -13.14 -18.07 5.58
C PRO A 31 -12.25 -16.98 6.14
N ALA A 32 -12.27 -16.77 7.45
CA ALA A 32 -11.17 -16.11 8.14
C ALA A 32 -9.93 -17.02 8.02
N GLY A 33 -9.55 -17.34 6.78
CA GLY A 33 -8.25 -17.83 6.42
C GLY A 33 -7.35 -16.65 6.65
N THR A 34 -6.59 -16.75 7.72
CA THR A 34 -5.35 -16.03 7.93
C THR A 34 -4.40 -16.29 6.75
N ASN A 35 -4.73 -15.78 5.56
CA ASN A 35 -3.75 -15.58 4.51
C ASN A 35 -2.96 -14.35 4.94
N ALA A 36 -2.02 -14.58 5.86
CA ALA A 36 -0.98 -13.60 6.08
C ALA A 36 -0.35 -13.30 4.71
N PRO A 37 -0.19 -12.01 4.35
CA PRO A 37 0.41 -11.64 3.08
C PRO A 37 1.76 -12.33 2.94
N SER A 38 2.02 -12.88 1.75
CA SER A 38 3.27 -13.57 1.48
C SER A 38 4.47 -12.63 1.68
N PRO A 39 5.68 -13.15 1.94
CA PRO A 39 6.87 -12.32 2.05
C PRO A 39 7.09 -11.42 0.83
N ARG A 40 6.69 -11.93 -0.34
CA ARG A 40 6.72 -11.18 -1.60
C ARG A 40 5.76 -10.01 -1.59
N GLU A 41 4.51 -10.22 -1.21
CA GLU A 41 3.49 -9.15 -1.14
C GLU A 41 3.86 -8.07 -0.11
N ASN A 42 4.46 -8.47 1.02
CA ASN A 42 4.93 -7.54 2.04
C ASN A 42 6.04 -6.64 1.49
N VAL A 43 7.06 -7.23 0.87
CA VAL A 43 8.16 -6.48 0.23
C VAL A 43 7.62 -5.58 -0.88
N ARG A 44 6.68 -6.06 -1.70
CA ARG A 44 6.05 -5.27 -2.76
C ARG A 44 5.37 -4.03 -2.21
N THR A 45 4.43 -4.24 -1.29
CA THR A 45 3.60 -3.17 -0.72
C THR A 45 4.48 -2.10 -0.07
N TRP A 46 5.51 -2.52 0.65
CA TRP A 46 6.45 -1.59 1.26
C TRP A 46 7.26 -0.81 0.22
N LEU A 47 7.83 -1.48 -0.77
CA LEU A 47 8.58 -0.82 -1.85
C LEU A 47 7.71 0.14 -2.66
N GLU A 48 6.42 -0.15 -2.85
CA GLU A 48 5.46 0.76 -3.49
C GLU A 48 5.24 2.02 -2.64
N GLY A 49 5.10 1.85 -1.33
CA GLY A 49 5.04 2.95 -0.37
C GLY A 49 6.29 3.84 -0.45
N VAL A 50 7.47 3.24 -0.39
CA VAL A 50 8.76 3.94 -0.51
C VAL A 50 8.93 4.59 -1.88
N ALA A 51 8.47 3.94 -2.96
CA ALA A 51 8.52 4.50 -4.31
C ALA A 51 7.60 5.73 -4.48
N GLN A 52 6.51 5.83 -3.69
CA GLN A 52 5.62 6.99 -3.68
C GLN A 52 6.12 8.09 -2.76
N SER A 53 6.44 7.79 -1.50
CA SER A 53 6.87 8.77 -0.49
C SER A 53 8.30 9.23 -0.72
N GLY A 54 9.19 8.30 -1.07
CA GLY A 54 10.64 8.50 -1.10
C GLY A 54 11.23 8.60 0.30
N GLU A 55 10.52 8.05 1.28
CA GLU A 55 10.92 8.01 2.67
C GLU A 55 11.13 6.56 3.08
N LEU A 56 12.23 6.33 3.79
CA LEU A 56 12.51 5.06 4.42
C LEU A 56 11.96 5.07 5.83
N ASP A 57 10.97 4.20 6.05
CA ASP A 57 10.44 3.96 7.38
C ASP A 57 11.27 2.90 8.11
N SER A 58 11.10 2.84 9.44
CA SER A 58 11.66 1.80 10.32
C SER A 58 11.32 0.37 9.88
N GLY A 59 10.31 0.20 9.01
CA GLY A 59 9.99 -1.07 8.36
C GLY A 59 11.11 -1.70 7.52
N ILE A 60 12.21 -1.00 7.20
CA ILE A 60 13.30 -1.57 6.39
C ILE A 60 13.95 -2.82 7.02
N THR A 61 14.03 -2.90 8.34
CA THR A 61 14.52 -4.10 9.04
C THR A 61 13.62 -5.30 8.79
N LEU A 62 12.30 -5.11 8.87
CA LEU A 62 11.32 -6.15 8.56
C LEU A 62 11.45 -6.58 7.09
N MET A 63 11.75 -5.66 6.18
CA MET A 63 11.93 -6.01 4.76
C MET A 63 13.19 -6.83 4.52
N HIS A 64 14.26 -6.62 5.29
CA HIS A 64 15.41 -7.52 5.26
C HIS A 64 15.04 -8.94 5.72
N GLU A 65 14.20 -9.07 6.75
CA GLU A 65 13.69 -10.38 7.19
C GLU A 65 12.79 -11.04 6.13
N GLU A 66 11.91 -10.28 5.47
CA GLU A 66 11.08 -10.81 4.38
C GLU A 66 11.92 -11.20 3.16
N ALA A 67 12.98 -10.47 2.83
CA ALA A 67 13.91 -10.84 1.75
C ALA A 67 14.69 -12.13 2.06
N GLU A 68 15.06 -12.36 3.32
CA GLU A 68 15.65 -13.63 3.76
C GLU A 68 14.65 -14.79 3.64
N LYS A 69 13.36 -14.54 3.91
CA LYS A 69 12.30 -15.54 3.65
C LYS A 69 12.17 -15.85 2.16
N LEU A 70 12.19 -14.84 1.28
CA LEU A 70 12.20 -15.06 -0.17
C LEU A 70 13.38 -15.93 -0.62
N LYS A 71 14.55 -15.76 0.01
CA LYS A 71 15.72 -16.59 -0.24
C LYS A 71 15.50 -18.03 0.22
N ALA A 72 14.90 -18.23 1.39
CA ALA A 72 14.52 -19.55 1.89
C ALA A 72 13.46 -20.24 1.00
N GLU A 73 12.57 -19.47 0.37
CA GLU A 73 11.59 -19.94 -0.62
C GLU A 73 12.20 -20.22 -2.00
N GLY A 74 13.49 -19.95 -2.20
CA GLY A 74 14.18 -20.22 -3.47
C GLY A 74 13.89 -19.21 -4.58
N VAL A 75 13.44 -18.00 -4.23
CA VAL A 75 13.19 -16.92 -5.20
C VAL A 75 14.52 -16.47 -5.82
N ALA A 76 14.64 -16.60 -7.13
CA ALA A 76 15.89 -16.35 -7.85
C ALA A 76 16.44 -14.92 -7.69
N THR A 77 15.56 -13.94 -7.50
CA THR A 77 15.94 -12.52 -7.32
C THR A 77 16.08 -12.10 -5.85
N ALA A 78 15.93 -13.03 -4.89
CA ALA A 78 15.97 -12.70 -3.46
C ALA A 78 17.29 -12.04 -3.04
N ASP A 79 18.43 -12.53 -3.55
CA ASP A 79 19.75 -11.98 -3.22
C ASP A 79 19.93 -10.56 -3.79
N GLU A 80 19.42 -10.31 -5.00
CA GLU A 80 19.40 -8.97 -5.60
C GLU A 80 18.50 -8.00 -4.82
N ILE A 81 17.38 -8.50 -4.27
CA ILE A 81 16.46 -7.70 -3.45
C ILE A 81 17.09 -7.39 -2.11
N ALA A 82 17.70 -8.36 -1.43
CA ALA A 82 18.41 -8.14 -0.17
C ALA A 82 19.55 -7.12 -0.35
N ALA A 83 20.32 -7.23 -1.44
CA ALA A 83 21.37 -6.26 -1.76
C ALA A 83 20.79 -4.87 -2.04
N GLY A 84 19.73 -4.78 -2.83
CA GLY A 84 19.11 -3.51 -3.15
C GLY A 84 18.43 -2.83 -1.95
N LEU A 85 17.89 -3.60 -0.99
CA LEU A 85 17.37 -3.05 0.28
C LEU A 85 18.50 -2.41 1.10
N LYS A 86 19.68 -3.04 1.17
CA LYS A 86 20.85 -2.45 1.83
C LYS A 86 21.32 -1.15 1.15
N GLU A 87 21.28 -1.12 -0.18
CA GLU A 87 21.58 0.10 -0.92
C GLU A 87 20.52 1.18 -0.74
N LEU A 88 19.26 0.78 -0.60
CA LEU A 88 18.15 1.68 -0.31
C LEU A 88 18.36 2.33 1.06
N GLU A 89 18.68 1.55 2.10
CA GLU A 89 19.03 2.05 3.45
C GLU A 89 20.13 3.11 3.42
N SER A 90 21.13 2.91 2.58
CA SER A 90 22.26 3.83 2.42
C SER A 90 21.95 5.03 1.51
N ALA A 91 20.84 5.00 0.77
CA ALA A 91 20.47 6.04 -0.17
C ALA A 91 20.03 7.31 0.56
N LYS A 92 20.57 8.44 0.11
CA LYS A 92 20.20 9.76 0.65
C LYS A 92 19.43 10.54 -0.39
N GLY A 93 18.32 11.11 0.04
CA GLY A 93 17.46 11.94 -0.79
C GLY A 93 16.30 11.18 -1.44
N SER A 94 15.13 11.79 -1.37
CA SER A 94 13.85 11.20 -1.79
C SER A 94 13.86 10.68 -3.23
N SER A 95 14.51 11.38 -4.16
CA SER A 95 14.59 10.93 -5.57
C SER A 95 15.37 9.63 -5.74
N ALA A 96 16.52 9.50 -5.05
CA ALA A 96 17.33 8.29 -5.11
C ALA A 96 16.61 7.09 -4.48
N ILE A 97 15.94 7.32 -3.34
CA ILE A 97 15.12 6.32 -2.65
C ILE A 97 13.98 5.83 -3.55
N LYS A 98 13.20 6.74 -4.16
CA LYS A 98 12.11 6.37 -5.09
C LYS A 98 12.61 5.57 -6.29
N SER A 99 13.72 6.01 -6.87
CA SER A 99 14.31 5.35 -8.04
C SER A 99 14.76 3.92 -7.72
N LYS A 100 15.48 3.74 -6.60
CA LYS A 100 15.91 2.41 -6.14
C LYS A 100 14.72 1.52 -5.77
N ALA A 101 13.72 2.04 -5.06
CA ALA A 101 12.52 1.27 -4.72
C ALA A 101 11.76 0.77 -5.96
N ARG A 102 11.60 1.61 -6.99
CA ARG A 102 11.03 1.19 -8.29
C ARG A 102 11.86 0.14 -9.02
N SER A 103 13.19 0.27 -8.95
CA SER A 103 14.09 -0.73 -9.52
C SER A 103 13.93 -2.08 -8.83
N LEU A 104 13.79 -2.10 -7.50
CA LEU A 104 13.57 -3.31 -6.72
C LEU A 104 12.21 -3.94 -7.04
N LEU A 105 11.15 -3.14 -7.17
CA LEU A 105 9.83 -3.62 -7.59
C LEU A 105 9.86 -4.34 -8.94
N SER A 106 10.70 -3.88 -9.86
CA SER A 106 10.84 -4.51 -11.19
C SER A 106 11.58 -5.84 -11.13
N LYS A 107 12.38 -6.08 -10.09
CA LYS A 107 13.10 -7.34 -9.84
C LYS A 107 12.29 -8.33 -8.99
N LEU A 108 11.25 -7.85 -8.33
CA LEU A 108 10.34 -8.71 -7.58
C LEU A 108 9.48 -9.48 -8.60
N PRO A 109 9.56 -10.83 -8.65
CA PRO A 109 8.82 -11.60 -9.61
C PRO A 109 7.32 -11.40 -9.39
N ALA A 110 6.56 -11.19 -10.46
CA ALA A 110 5.11 -11.35 -10.39
C ALA A 110 4.80 -12.80 -9.97
N GLU A 111 3.79 -12.98 -9.12
CA GLU A 111 3.33 -14.31 -8.68
C GLU A 111 3.13 -15.28 -9.84
#